data_AF-A0A6G1GE01-F1
#
_entry.id   AF-A0A6G1GE01-F1
#
_cell.length_a   1.000
_cell.length_b   1.000
_cell.length_c   1.000
_cell.angle_alpha   90.00
_cell.angle_beta   90.00
_cell.angle_gamma   90.00
#
_symmetry.space_group_name_H-M   'P 1'
#
loop_
_entity.id
_entity.type
_entity.pdbx_description
1 polymer ?
#
loop_
_entity_poly.entity_id
_entity_poly.type
_entity_poly.pdbx_seq_one_letter_code
_entity_poly.pdbx_strand_id
1 'polypeptide(L)'
;MQRRVADGTVSSDVLITALHLKNADPAPLATADSLRQRIYRGCYRFNGRRYAKDLPTMLPRSSISVFTHADIAPQNIMVDEEAHVCGILDWEGAGWYPEIGNLRI
;
A
#
# COMPACT_ATOMS: atom_id res chain seq x y z
N MET A 1 14.29 -0.36 12.92
CA MET A 1 13.15 -0.71 13.80
C MET A 1 12.08 -1.30 12.90
N GLN A 2 11.70 -2.57 13.06
CA GLN A 2 10.64 -3.20 12.27
C GLN A 2 9.29 -2.78 12.85
N ARG A 3 8.39 -2.20 12.03
CA ARG A 3 7.01 -2.00 12.43
C ARG A 3 6.32 -3.36 12.48
N ARG A 4 5.64 -3.61 13.60
CA ARG A 4 4.84 -4.80 13.85
C ARG A 4 3.37 -4.43 13.68
N VAL A 5 2.57 -5.37 13.21
CA VAL A 5 1.12 -5.22 13.16
C VAL A 5 0.56 -5.16 14.59
N ALA A 6 -0.71 -4.84 14.75
CA ALA A 6 -1.33 -4.68 16.08
C ALA A 6 -1.19 -5.92 16.99
N ASP A 7 -1.10 -7.12 16.40
CA ASP A 7 -0.91 -8.39 17.11
C ASP A 7 0.58 -8.69 17.48
N GLY A 8 1.50 -7.80 17.11
CA GLY A 8 2.94 -7.94 17.38
C GLY A 8 3.71 -8.76 16.34
N THR A 9 3.06 -9.31 15.31
CA THR A 9 3.74 -9.99 14.19
C THR A 9 4.38 -8.98 13.23
N VAL A 10 5.29 -9.44 12.38
CA VAL A 10 5.95 -8.59 11.38
C VAL A 10 5.00 -8.42 10.21
N SER A 11 4.72 -7.18 9.79
CA SER A 11 3.85 -6.93 8.64
C SER A 11 4.41 -7.64 7.40
N SER A 12 3.58 -8.47 6.76
CA SER A 12 3.90 -9.15 5.51
C SER A 12 3.56 -8.31 4.28
N ASP A 13 3.01 -7.10 4.47
CA ASP A 13 2.63 -6.23 3.38
C ASP A 13 3.87 -5.86 2.56
N VAL A 14 3.79 -6.12 1.25
CA VAL A 14 4.87 -5.92 0.28
C VAL A 14 5.34 -4.47 0.24
N LEU A 15 4.42 -3.52 0.35
CA LEU A 15 4.71 -2.10 0.29
C LEU A 15 5.34 -1.64 1.60
N ILE A 16 4.77 -2.02 2.75
CA ILE A 16 5.30 -1.69 4.07
C ILE A 16 6.66 -2.30 4.29
N THR A 17 6.84 -3.58 3.95
CA THR A 17 8.13 -4.25 4.05
C THR A 17 9.15 -3.63 3.08
N ALA A 18 8.72 -3.18 1.89
CA ALA A 18 9.59 -2.47 0.97
C ALA A 18 10.02 -1.07 1.47
N LEU A 19 9.21 -0.36 2.26
CA LEU A 19 9.59 0.93 2.87
C LEU A 19 10.72 0.76 3.90
N HIS A 20 10.81 -0.40 4.55
CA HIS A 20 11.77 -0.67 5.64
C HIS A 20 13.08 -1.30 5.19
N LEU A 21 13.28 -1.53 3.89
CA LEU A 21 14.56 -2.01 3.38
C LEU A 21 15.62 -0.91 3.59
N LYS A 22 16.82 -1.27 4.05
CA LYS A 22 17.95 -0.33 4.29
C LYS A 22 18.32 0.55 3.08
N ASN A 23 17.81 0.22 1.89
CA ASN A 23 17.99 0.92 0.62
C ASN A 23 16.67 1.46 0.05
N ALA A 24 15.62 1.59 0.86
CA ALA A 24 14.40 2.30 0.48
C ALA A 24 14.79 3.76 0.27
N ASP A 25 14.40 4.31 -0.88
CA ASP A 25 14.67 5.71 -1.18
C ASP A 25 13.90 6.56 -0.14
N PRO A 26 14.60 7.30 0.73
CA PRO A 26 13.95 8.16 1.72
C PRO A 26 13.36 9.41 1.07
N ALA A 27 13.54 9.62 -0.24
CA ALA A 27 13.01 10.76 -0.95
C ALA A 27 11.49 10.85 -0.78
N PRO A 28 10.96 12.07 -0.51
CA PRO A 28 9.53 12.32 -0.57
C PRO A 28 8.96 11.89 -1.91
N LEU A 29 7.77 11.29 -1.89
CA LEU A 29 7.04 10.94 -3.11
C LEU A 29 6.44 12.22 -3.71
N ALA A 30 7.26 12.97 -4.43
CA ALA A 30 6.87 14.27 -5.00
C ALA A 30 6.03 14.15 -6.28
N THR A 31 6.03 12.97 -6.93
CA THR A 31 5.35 12.75 -8.21
C THR A 31 4.68 11.37 -8.28
N ALA A 32 3.63 11.26 -9.10
CA ALA A 32 2.98 9.97 -9.39
C ALA A 32 3.96 8.94 -9.98
N ASP A 33 4.98 9.38 -10.72
CA ASP A 33 6.05 8.52 -11.24
C ASP A 33 6.90 7.92 -10.11
N SER A 34 7.29 8.74 -9.13
CA SER A 34 8.07 8.28 -7.97
C SER A 34 7.30 7.24 -7.14
N LEU A 35 5.98 7.44 -7.00
CA LEU A 35 5.09 6.50 -6.33
C LEU A 35 4.97 5.18 -7.11
N ARG A 36 4.75 5.23 -8.43
CA ARG A 36 4.70 4.04 -9.28
C ARG A 36 6.00 3.26 -9.25
N GLN A 37 7.15 3.92 -9.30
CA GLN A 37 8.45 3.26 -9.20
C GLN A 37 8.63 2.56 -7.85
N ARG A 38 8.14 3.16 -6.76
CA ARG A 38 8.19 2.54 -5.43
C ARG A 38 7.31 1.30 -5.34
N ILE A 39 6.08 1.37 -5.83
CA ILE A 39 5.17 0.21 -5.92
C ILE A 39 5.78 -0.89 -6.79
N TYR A 40 6.28 -0.54 -7.98
CA TYR A 40 6.97 -1.47 -8.88
C TYR A 40 8.11 -2.20 -8.17
N ARG A 41 8.98 -1.46 -7.48
CA ARG A 41 10.13 -2.03 -6.77
C ARG A 41 9.71 -2.94 -5.62
N GLY A 42 8.62 -2.61 -4.93
CA GLY A 42 8.00 -3.46 -3.91
C GLY A 42 7.53 -4.78 -4.53
N CYS A 43 6.60 -4.71 -5.48
CA CYS A 43 6.05 -5.89 -6.14
C CYS A 43 7.12 -6.78 -6.79
N TYR A 44 8.12 -6.20 -7.47
CA TYR A 44 9.22 -6.96 -8.07
C TYR A 44 10.06 -7.73 -7.03
N ARG A 45 10.28 -7.15 -5.84
CA ARG A 45 11.08 -7.76 -4.78
C ARG A 45 10.35 -8.92 -4.09
N PHE A 46 9.05 -8.80 -3.86
CA PHE A 46 8.28 -9.81 -3.11
C PHE A 46 7.65 -10.88 -4.00
N ASN A 47 7.18 -10.51 -5.20
CA ASN A 47 6.51 -11.46 -6.12
C ASN A 47 7.50 -12.06 -7.14
N GLY A 48 8.78 -11.67 -7.07
CA GLY A 48 9.85 -12.09 -7.98
C GLY A 48 9.60 -11.66 -9.44
N ARG A 49 10.18 -12.40 -10.38
CA ARG A 49 10.03 -12.11 -11.82
C ARG A 49 8.63 -12.44 -12.38
N ARG A 50 7.72 -12.99 -11.57
CA ARG A 50 6.43 -13.54 -12.02
C ARG A 50 5.59 -12.53 -12.79
N TYR A 51 5.71 -11.24 -12.44
CA TYR A 51 5.02 -10.14 -13.11
C TYR A 51 5.97 -9.10 -13.71
N ALA A 52 7.29 -9.34 -13.75
CA ALA A 52 8.26 -8.28 -14.09
C ALA A 52 8.03 -7.63 -15.47
N LYS A 53 7.53 -8.42 -16.45
CA LYS A 53 7.21 -7.93 -17.79
C LYS A 53 5.91 -7.12 -17.87
N ASP A 54 4.90 -7.51 -17.08
CA ASP A 54 3.53 -6.97 -17.17
C ASP A 54 3.26 -5.92 -16.09
N LEU A 55 4.02 -5.93 -14.99
CA LEU A 55 3.87 -5.03 -13.85
C LEU A 55 3.90 -3.54 -14.24
N PRO A 56 4.80 -3.05 -15.12
CA PRO A 56 4.76 -1.65 -15.56
C PRO A 56 3.44 -1.27 -16.26
N THR A 57 2.83 -2.21 -16.98
CA THR A 57 1.54 -2.00 -17.67
C THR A 57 0.32 -2.17 -16.76
N MET A 58 0.45 -2.94 -15.67
CA MET A 58 -0.62 -3.14 -14.68
C MET A 58 -0.70 -2.00 -13.65
N LEU A 59 0.35 -1.19 -13.51
CA LEU A 59 0.33 -0.07 -12.58
C LEU A 59 -0.59 1.05 -13.06
N PRO A 60 -1.36 1.68 -12.16
CA PRO A 60 -2.29 2.74 -12.54
C PRO A 60 -1.56 3.96 -13.06
N ARG A 61 -2.04 4.53 -14.15
CA ARG A 61 -1.45 5.71 -14.79
C ARG A 61 -1.98 7.04 -14.27
N SER A 62 -2.78 7.03 -13.19
CA SER A 62 -3.30 8.26 -12.62
C SER A 62 -2.16 9.19 -12.21
N SER A 63 -2.31 10.48 -12.52
CA SER A 63 -1.48 11.55 -12.00
C SER A 63 -1.93 12.02 -10.61
N ILE A 64 -3.12 11.59 -10.19
CA ILE A 64 -3.71 11.90 -8.89
C ILE A 64 -3.33 10.78 -7.92
N SER A 65 -2.87 11.19 -6.74
CA SER A 65 -2.63 10.28 -5.62
C SER A 65 -3.62 10.59 -4.50
N VAL A 66 -4.15 9.56 -3.88
CA VAL A 66 -5.09 9.64 -2.76
C VAL A 66 -4.52 8.92 -1.56
N PHE A 67 -4.81 9.41 -0.37
CA PHE A 67 -4.48 8.70 0.85
C PHE A 67 -5.48 7.54 1.01
N THR A 68 -4.98 6.30 1.04
CA THR A 68 -5.80 5.08 1.02
C THR A 68 -5.42 4.20 2.18
N HIS A 69 -6.43 3.60 2.81
CA HIS A 69 -6.26 2.62 3.89
C HIS A 69 -5.52 1.35 3.44
N ALA A 70 -5.69 0.98 2.18
CA ALA A 70 -5.13 -0.20 1.50
C ALA A 70 -5.66 -1.56 1.95
N ASP A 71 -6.33 -1.65 3.10
CA ASP A 71 -7.03 -2.86 3.57
C ASP A 71 -8.40 -2.54 4.18
N ILE A 72 -9.28 -1.88 3.41
CA ILE A 72 -10.62 -1.55 3.91
C ILE A 72 -11.53 -2.78 3.81
N ALA A 73 -11.90 -3.34 4.95
CA ALA A 73 -12.74 -4.52 5.06
C ALA A 73 -13.60 -4.45 6.33
N PRO A 74 -14.74 -5.16 6.42
CA PRO A 74 -15.64 -5.06 7.56
C PRO A 74 -14.96 -5.30 8.92
N GLN A 75 -13.99 -6.21 8.98
CA GLN A 75 -13.23 -6.49 10.20
C GLN A 75 -12.38 -5.30 10.69
N ASN A 76 -12.06 -4.35 9.81
CA ASN A 76 -11.26 -3.16 10.11
C ASN A 76 -12.13 -1.91 10.35
N ILE A 77 -13.46 -2.05 10.35
CA ILE A 77 -14.42 -0.95 10.56
C ILE A 77 -15.16 -1.19 11.87
N MET A 78 -15.02 -0.24 12.81
CA MET A 78 -15.80 -0.24 14.04
C MET A 78 -17.13 0.49 13.78
N VAL A 79 -18.21 -0.09 14.29
CA VAL A 79 -19.55 0.50 14.25
C VAL A 79 -20.14 0.61 15.65
N ASP A 80 -20.99 1.61 15.87
CA ASP A 80 -21.80 1.75 17.10
C ASP A 80 -23.05 0.85 17.07
N GLU A 81 -23.89 0.96 18.10
CA GLU A 81 -25.13 0.16 18.24
C GLU A 81 -26.15 0.52 17.14
N GLU A 82 -26.08 1.73 16.59
CA GLU A 82 -26.89 2.25 15.49
C GLU A 82 -26.29 1.96 14.10
N ALA A 83 -25.19 1.22 14.03
CA ALA A 83 -24.45 0.88 12.81
C ALA A 83 -23.78 2.07 12.08
N HIS A 84 -23.48 3.17 12.78
CA HIS A 84 -22.61 4.22 12.25
C HIS A 84 -21.13 3.86 12.43
N VAL A 85 -20.32 4.18 11.43
CA VAL A 85 -18.87 4.02 11.51
C VAL A 85 -18.30 4.95 12.58
N CYS A 86 -17.68 4.37 13.60
CA CYS A 86 -17.08 5.11 14.72
C CYS A 86 -15.54 5.01 14.75
N GLY A 87 -14.96 4.12 13.94
CA GLY A 87 -13.51 3.98 13.86
C GLY A 87 -13.06 3.13 12.67
N ILE A 88 -11.80 3.35 12.26
CA ILE A 88 -11.10 2.53 11.26
C ILE A 88 -9.81 2.03 11.91
N LEU A 89 -9.60 0.72 11.84
CA LEU A 89 -8.45 0.01 12.42
C LEU A 89 -7.49 -0.46 11.32
N ASP A 90 -6.31 -0.90 11.72
CA ASP A 90 -5.32 -1.55 10.86
C ASP A 90 -4.73 -0.68 9.72
N TRP A 91 -4.32 0.54 10.09
CA TRP A 91 -3.72 1.53 9.20
C TRP A 91 -2.30 1.18 8.72
N GLU A 92 -1.79 -0.03 8.97
CA GLU A 92 -0.39 -0.32 8.69
C GLU A 92 -0.05 -0.30 7.20
N GLY A 93 -0.98 -0.72 6.35
CA GLY A 93 -0.88 -0.65 4.88
C GLY A 93 -1.18 0.73 4.31
N ALA A 94 -1.62 1.68 5.13
CA ALA A 94 -2.10 2.97 4.65
C ALA A 94 -0.97 3.84 4.10
N GLY A 95 -1.30 4.62 3.07
CA GLY A 95 -0.33 5.44 2.37
C GLY A 95 -0.93 6.22 1.22
N TRP A 96 -0.06 6.89 0.46
CA TRP A 96 -0.45 7.53 -0.79
C TRP A 96 -0.39 6.50 -1.91
N TYR A 97 -1.53 6.29 -2.57
CA TYR A 97 -1.67 5.38 -3.71
C TYR A 97 -2.16 6.16 -4.93
N PRO A 98 -1.85 5.72 -6.16
CA PRO A 98 -2.51 6.26 -7.34
C PRO A 98 -4.01 6.10 -7.18
N GLU A 99 -4.79 7.07 -7.65
CA GLU A 99 -6.24 6.94 -7.70
C GLU A 99 -6.62 5.63 -8.39
N ILE A 100 -7.28 4.75 -7.63
CA ILE A 100 -7.68 3.40 -8.03
C ILE A 100 -8.96 3.50 -8.86
N GLY A 101 -8.95 4.28 -9.93
CA GLY A 101 -10.08 4.40 -10.87
C GLY A 101 -10.14 3.26 -11.89
N ASN A 102 -9.09 2.44 -12.01
CA ASN A 102 -8.94 1.41 -13.05
C ASN A 102 -7.99 0.26 -12.66
N LEU A 103 -7.90 -0.11 -11.38
CA LEU A 103 -7.12 -1.30 -10.98
C LEU A 103 -7.87 -2.57 -11.41
N ARG A 104 -7.28 -3.31 -12.35
CA ARG A 104 -7.57 -4.73 -12.59
C ARG A 104 -6.31 -5.50 -12.25
N ILE A 105 -6.19 -5.97 -11.01
CA ILE A 105 -5.15 -6.91 -10.57
C ILE A 105 -5.85 -8.20 -10.15
#